data_AF-A0A9X6ZE79-F1
#
_entry.id   AF-A0A9X6ZE79-F1
#
_cell.length_a   1.000
_cell.length_b   1.000
_cell.length_c   1.000
_cell.angle_alpha   90.00
_cell.angle_beta   90.00
_cell.angle_gamma   90.00
#
_symmetry.space_group_name_H-M   'P 1'
#
loop_
_entity.id
_entity.type
_entity.pdbx_description
1 polymer ?
#
loop_
_entity_poly.entity_id
_entity_poly.type
_entity_poly.pdbx_seq_one_letter_code
_entity_poly.pdbx_strand_id
1 'polypeptide(L)' 'MADIIWQLPVKQSNVTNHDWIHPKSKYHAFVNDKSLCRKYSQSTSFFETTIESFELRINEERACKKCLKKLDLNI' A
#
# COMPACT_ATOMS: atom_id res chain seq x y z
N MET A 1 14.66 8.98 -8.06
CA MET A 1 14.26 7.90 -7.13
C MET A 1 12.79 7.67 -7.38
N ALA A 2 12.33 6.42 -7.50
CA ALA A 2 10.89 6.20 -7.64
C ALA A 2 10.24 6.51 -6.29
N ASP A 3 9.24 7.38 -6.27
CA ASP A 3 8.54 7.73 -5.04
C ASP A 3 7.80 6.51 -4.49
N ILE A 4 8.03 6.24 -3.21
CA ILE A 4 7.42 5.11 -2.51
C ILE A 4 6.17 5.62 -1.83
N ILE A 5 5.02 5.12 -2.29
CA ILE A 5 3.71 5.53 -1.78
C ILE A 5 3.15 4.41 -0.92
N TRP A 6 2.72 4.71 0.30
CA TRP A 6 2.06 3.74 1.17
C TRP A 6 0.56 3.88 1.08
N GLN A 7 -0.13 2.84 0.64
CA GLN A 7 -1.59 2.85 0.46
C GLN A 7 -2.25 1.57 0.95
N LEU A 8 -3.54 1.67 1.29
CA LEU A 8 -4.37 0.49 1.49
C LEU A 8 -4.73 -0.12 0.13
N PRO A 9 -4.72 -1.45 0.02
CA PRO A 9 -5.11 -2.12 -1.21
C PRO A 9 -6.61 -2.01 -1.39
N VAL A 10 -7.02 -1.38 -2.49
CA VAL A 10 -8.43 -1.22 -2.84
C VAL A 10 -8.87 -2.39 -3.70
N LYS A 11 -9.97 -3.03 -3.31
CA LYS A 11 -10.64 -4.04 -4.13
C LYS A 11 -11.76 -3.39 -4.91
N GLN A 12 -11.56 -3.31 -6.22
CA GLN A 12 -12.62 -2.91 -7.14
C GLN A 12 -13.49 -4.11 -7.49
N SER A 13 -14.77 -3.84 -7.74
CA SER A 13 -15.74 -4.84 -8.17
C SER A 13 -16.20 -4.50 -9.58
N ASN A 14 -16.20 -5.51 -10.46
CA ASN A 14 -16.72 -5.34 -11.81
C ASN A 14 -18.27 -5.32 -11.84
N VAL A 15 -18.93 -5.54 -10.70
CA VAL A 15 -20.39 -5.67 -10.58
C VAL A 15 -21.00 -4.55 -9.74
N THR A 16 -20.19 -3.87 -8.91
CA THR A 16 -20.66 -2.83 -8.01
C THR A 16 -19.78 -1.60 -8.12
N ASN A 17 -20.38 -0.41 -8.16
CA ASN A 17 -19.68 0.88 -8.23
C ASN A 17 -19.03 1.32 -6.90
N HIS A 18 -18.71 0.36 -6.02
CA HIS A 18 -18.15 0.64 -4.71
C HIS A 18 -16.78 0.00 -4.62
N ASP A 19 -15.78 0.86 -4.39
CA ASP A 19 -14.44 0.48 -4.00
C ASP A 19 -14.48 -0.01 -2.54
N TRP A 20 -13.82 -1.14 -2.28
CA TRP A 20 -13.84 -1.76 -0.96
C TRP A 20 -12.45 -1.99 -0.41
N ILE A 21 -12.24 -1.60 0.84
CA ILE A 21 -11.02 -1.88 1.60
C ILE A 21 -11.39 -2.81 2.74
N HIS A 22 -10.69 -3.94 2.85
CA HIS A 22 -10.90 -4.86 3.95
C HIS A 22 -10.56 -4.17 5.30
N PRO A 23 -11.40 -4.24 6.35
CA PRO A 23 -11.15 -3.53 7.61
C PRO A 23 -9.82 -3.85 8.30
N LYS A 24 -9.35 -5.10 8.14
CA LYS A 24 -8.04 -5.58 8.63
C LYS A 24 -6.90 -5.45 7.61
N SER A 25 -7.10 -4.68 6.55
CA SER A 25 -6.06 -4.48 5.55
C SER A 25 -4.90 -3.68 6.13
N LYS A 26 -3.71 -3.89 5.57
CA LYS A 26 -2.49 -3.19 5.97
C LYS A 26 -2.04 -2.27 4.85
N TYR A 27 -1.27 -1.26 5.18
CA TYR A 27 -0.63 -0.40 4.19
C TYR A 27 0.48 -1.16 3.46
N HIS A 28 0.54 -0.97 2.16
CA HIS A 28 1.57 -1.54 1.29
C HIS A 28 2.37 -0.43 0.64
N ALA A 29 3.69 -0.61 0.58
CA ALA A 29 4.56 0.26 -0.20
C ALA A 29 4.40 -0.07 -1.69
N PHE A 30 4.01 0.90 -2.49
CA PHE A 30 3.86 0.84 -3.93
C PHE A 30 4.97 1.63 -4.62
N VAL A 31 5.45 1.07 -5.74
CA VAL A 31 6.39 1.70 -6.67
C VAL A 31 5.86 1.41 -8.07
N ASN A 32 5.61 2.44 -8.86
CA ASN A 32 5.00 2.32 -10.20
C ASN A 32 3.72 1.46 -10.16
N ASP A 33 2.78 1.83 -9.27
CA ASP A 33 1.49 1.15 -9.08
C ASP A 33 1.55 -0.32 -8.68
N LYS A 34 2.73 -0.83 -8.30
CA LYS A 34 2.94 -2.21 -7.86
C LYS A 34 3.49 -2.24 -6.45
N SER A 35 2.83 -3.03 -5.60
CA SER A 35 3.30 -3.24 -4.23
C SER A 35 4.65 -3.97 -4.22
N LEU A 36 5.56 -3.58 -3.31
CA LEU A 36 6.85 -4.25 -3.14
C LEU A 36 6.70 -5.73 -2.80
N CYS A 37 5.65 -6.11 -2.06
CA CYS A 37 5.34 -7.51 -1.77
C CYS A 37 4.80 -8.30 -2.98
N ARG A 38 4.60 -7.64 -4.13
CA ARG A 38 4.10 -8.19 -5.40
C ARG A 38 2.69 -8.78 -5.34
N LYS A 39 1.90 -8.43 -4.31
CA LYS A 39 0.55 -8.97 -4.13
C LYS A 39 -0.53 -8.09 -4.77
N TYR A 40 -0.31 -6.79 -4.80
CA TYR A 40 -1.26 -5.79 -5.28
C TYR A 40 -0.66 -4.96 -6.41
N SER A 41 -1.52 -4.62 -7.37
CA SER A 41 -1.32 -3.60 -8.37
C SER A 41 -2.53 -2.66 -8.31
N GLN A 42 -2.32 -1.36 -8.18
CA GLN A 42 -3.40 -0.36 -8.16
C GLN A 42 -2.89 1.00 -8.60
N SER A 43 -3.77 1.82 -9.17
CA SER A 43 -3.45 3.21 -9.53
C SER A 43 -3.29 4.07 -8.26
N THR A 44 -2.04 4.33 -7.89
CA THR A 44 -1.71 5.08 -6.66
C THR A 44 -2.12 6.55 -6.72
N SER A 45 -2.26 7.11 -7.92
CA SER A 45 -2.77 8.47 -8.16
C SER A 45 -4.29 8.60 -8.09
N PHE A 46 -5.03 7.48 -8.18
CA PHE A 46 -6.49 7.47 -8.20
C PHE A 46 -7.07 7.22 -6.81
N PHE A 47 -6.49 6.29 -6.05
CA PHE A 47 -6.99 5.94 -4.72
C PHE A 47 -6.37 6.82 -3.64
N GLU A 48 -7.17 7.67 -3.02
CA GLU A 48 -6.76 8.55 -1.91
C GLU A 48 -6.68 7.82 -0.56
N THR A 49 -5.96 6.69 -0.52
CA THR A 49 -5.82 5.82 0.66
C THR A 49 -4.42 5.89 1.28
N THR A 50 -3.72 6.99 1.02
CA THR A 50 -2.32 7.17 1.36
C THR A 50 -2.13 7.41 2.85
N ILE A 51 -1.02 6.92 3.39
CA ILE A 51 -0.52 7.29 4.71
C ILE A 51 0.92 7.77 4.61
N GLU A 52 1.28 8.71 5.47
CA GLU A 52 2.65 9.17 5.61
C GLU A 52 3.56 8.07 6.15
N SER A 53 4.76 7.96 5.57
CA SER A 53 5.71 6.90 5.94
C SER A 53 6.17 7.00 7.40
N PHE A 54 6.21 8.20 7.99
CA PHE A 54 6.59 8.38 9.40
C PHE A 54 5.54 7.78 10.35
N GLU A 55 4.25 7.82 10.00
CA GLU A 55 3.19 7.22 10.81
C GLU A 55 3.34 5.70 10.89
N LEU A 56 3.80 5.08 9.79
CA LEU A 56 4.08 3.65 9.75
C LEU A 56 5.36 3.26 10.49
N ARG A 57 6.30 4.18 10.71
CA ARG A 57 7.47 3.93 11.59
C ARG A 57 7.06 3.91 13.06
N ILE A 58 6.11 4.76 13.44
CA ILE A 58 5.56 4.79 14.81
C ILE A 58 4.64 3.59 15.03
N ASN A 59 3.90 3.16 14.00
CA ASN A 59 3.02 2.00 14.07
C ASN A 59 3.26 1.02 12.90
N GLU A 60 4.33 0.23 13.01
CA GLU A 60 4.70 -0.77 12.02
C GLU A 60 3.65 -1.88 11.86
N GLU A 61 2.77 -2.07 12.85
CA GLU A 61 1.75 -3.11 12.82
C GLU A 61 0.70 -2.87 11.72
N ARG A 62 0.51 -1.60 11.34
CA ARG A 62 -0.35 -1.16 10.24
C ARG A 62 0.26 -1.41 8.87
N ALA A 63 1.57 -1.62 8.78
CA ALA A 63 2.28 -1.84 7.53
C ALA A 63 2.42 -3.33 7.18
N CYS A 64 2.52 -3.61 5.87
CA CYS A 64 2.86 -4.93 5.39
C CYS A 64 4.32 -5.25 5.73
N LYS A 65 4.52 -6.23 6.62
CA LYS A 65 5.86 -6.73 7.02
C LYS A 65 6.77 -7.08 5.84
N LYS A 66 6.23 -7.62 4.74
CA LYS A 66 7.01 -7.93 3.52
C LYS A 66 7.46 -6.67 2.77
N CYS A 67 6.65 -5.61 2.78
CA CYS A 67 7.02 -4.33 2.18
C CYS A 67 8.08 -3.62 3.02
N LEU A 68 7.91 -3.58 4.35
CA LEU A 68 8.92 -3.02 5.28
C LEU A 68 10.28 -3.69 5.08
N LYS A 69 10.33 -5.03 5.16
CA LYS A 69 11.57 -5.79 4.97
C LYS A 69 12.26 -5.51 3.62
N LYS A 70 11.50 -5.29 2.54
CA LYS A 70 12.06 -4.97 1.23
C LYS A 70 12.59 -3.55 1.12
N LEU A 71 12.00 -2.62 1.86
CA LEU A 71 12.51 -1.27 2.00
C LEU A 71 13.85 -1.27 2.75
N ASP A 72 13.93 -1.97 3.88
CA ASP A 72 15.16 -2.04 4.68
C ASP A 72 16.32 -2.73 3.94
N LEU A 73 16.03 -3.68 3.04
CA LEU A 73 17.05 -4.34 2.21
C LEU A 73 17.55 -3.48 1.03
N ASN A 74 16.88 -2.37 0.74
CA ASN A 74 17.23 -1.45 -0.34
C ASN A 74 17.84 -0.13 0.17
N ILE A 75 18.12 -0.03 1.48
CA ILE A 75 18.77 1.13 2.14
C ILE A 75 20.22 0.75 2.46
#